data_AF-A0A2E0W8Q6-F1
#
_entry.id   AF-A0A2E0W8Q6-F1
#
_cell.length_a   1.000
_cell.length_b   1.000
_cell.length_c   1.000
_cell.angle_alpha   90.00
_cell.angle_beta   90.00
_cell.angle_gamma   90.00
#
_symmetry.space_group_name_H-M   'P 1'
#
loop_
_entity.id
_entity.type
_entity.pdbx_description
1 polymer ?
#
loop_
_entity_poly.entity_id
_entity_poly.type
_entity_poly.pdbx_seq_one_letter_code
_entity_poly.pdbx_strand_id
1 'polypeptide(L)'
;MSARPQRLSPSTYDQRLLDTRAPRADWIAADPWRVLRIQAEFVEGFGALAELGPAVSVFGSARTSSEHPNYALAREVGQLLAESGYAVITGGGPGLMEAANRGALDGGGRSVGLGIELPFEQGLNQYLDVAINFRYFFARKTMFVKYAHGFIVLPGGFGTLDELFEALTLVQTGKITEFPIVLLGSSYWSGLLEWAASEMVDAGTISPEDLNLVRVTDSPEQAVAAIVTADQERNNGGEREGPEDGLVW
;
A
#
# COMPACT_ATOMS: atom_id res chain seq x y z
N MET A 1 -4.71 54.03 -28.42
CA MET A 1 -5.31 52.85 -27.75
C MET A 1 -5.41 53.15 -26.27
N SER A 2 -6.62 53.40 -25.78
CA SER A 2 -6.88 53.80 -24.38
C SER A 2 -7.08 52.55 -23.52
N ALA A 3 -6.22 52.37 -22.52
CA ALA A 3 -6.39 51.33 -21.50
C ALA A 3 -7.56 51.73 -20.58
N ARG A 4 -8.62 50.90 -20.53
CA ARG A 4 -9.74 51.10 -19.61
C ARG A 4 -9.25 50.94 -18.17
N PRO A 5 -9.57 51.86 -17.24
CA PRO A 5 -9.27 51.65 -15.84
C PRO A 5 -10.15 50.52 -15.30
N GLN A 6 -9.54 49.46 -14.78
CA GLN A 6 -10.26 48.43 -14.05
C GLN A 6 -10.86 49.06 -12.80
N ARG A 7 -12.19 48.98 -12.64
CA ARG A 7 -12.86 49.36 -11.40
C ARG A 7 -12.35 48.42 -10.30
N LEU A 8 -11.59 48.96 -9.36
CA LEU A 8 -11.20 48.24 -8.15
C LEU A 8 -12.48 47.85 -7.39
N SER A 9 -12.62 46.56 -7.09
CA SER A 9 -13.73 46.05 -6.26
C SER A 9 -13.64 46.68 -4.86
N PRO A 10 -14.77 47.09 -4.23
CA PRO A 10 -14.78 47.80 -2.95
C PRO A 10 -14.39 46.92 -1.73
N SER A 11 -14.17 45.62 -1.91
CA SER A 11 -13.68 44.72 -0.87
C SER A 11 -12.39 44.01 -1.29
N THR A 12 -11.54 43.71 -0.31
CA THR A 12 -10.35 42.90 -0.53
C THR A 12 -10.72 41.43 -0.77
N TYR A 13 -9.79 40.65 -1.33
CA TYR A 13 -9.98 39.20 -1.47
C TYR A 13 -10.10 38.52 -0.10
N ASP A 14 -9.27 38.92 0.87
CA ASP A 14 -9.32 38.41 2.25
C ASP A 14 -10.65 38.72 2.93
N GLN A 15 -11.18 39.94 2.76
CA GLN A 15 -12.49 40.29 3.31
C GLN A 15 -13.61 39.41 2.77
N ARG A 16 -13.53 38.97 1.51
CA ARG A 16 -14.54 38.06 0.93
C ARG A 16 -14.33 36.61 1.36
N LEU A 17 -13.09 36.16 1.52
CA LEU A 17 -12.76 34.81 1.99
C LEU A 17 -13.13 34.60 3.46
N LEU A 18 -12.86 35.60 4.30
CA LEU A 18 -13.07 35.54 5.75
C LEU A 18 -14.48 35.97 6.18
N ASP A 19 -15.34 36.38 5.24
CA ASP A 19 -16.73 36.71 5.53
C ASP A 19 -17.52 35.43 5.83
N THR A 20 -17.97 35.30 7.08
CA THR A 20 -18.70 34.12 7.58
C THR A 20 -20.15 34.06 7.13
N ARG A 21 -20.65 35.08 6.43
CA ARG A 21 -22.04 35.16 5.91
C ARG A 21 -22.23 34.41 4.59
N ALA A 22 -21.37 33.42 4.31
CA ALA A 22 -21.41 32.66 3.07
C ALA A 22 -22.67 31.78 2.94
N PRO A 23 -23.16 31.48 1.72
CA PRO A 23 -24.28 30.57 1.48
C PRO A 23 -23.95 29.13 1.92
N ARG A 24 -24.98 28.26 1.98
CA ARG A 24 -24.87 26.83 2.34
C ARG A 24 -23.68 26.14 1.65
N ALA A 25 -22.93 25.35 2.43
CA ALA A 25 -21.68 24.72 2.03
C ALA A 25 -21.85 23.44 1.17
N ASP A 26 -22.85 23.42 0.29
CA ASP A 26 -23.21 22.23 -0.51
C ASP A 26 -22.07 21.81 -1.47
N TRP A 27 -21.21 22.75 -1.85
CA TRP A 27 -20.01 22.51 -2.68
C TRP A 27 -19.00 21.56 -2.02
N ILE A 28 -19.00 21.43 -0.68
CA ILE A 28 -18.13 20.51 0.05
C ILE A 28 -18.41 19.06 -0.35
N ALA A 29 -19.64 18.72 -0.74
CA ALA A 29 -20.01 17.39 -1.18
C ALA A 29 -19.95 17.20 -2.71
N ALA A 30 -19.58 18.23 -3.48
CA ALA A 30 -19.55 18.18 -4.94
C ALA A 30 -18.22 17.61 -5.46
N ASP A 31 -18.25 17.03 -6.66
CA ASP A 31 -17.08 16.39 -7.28
C ASP A 31 -15.85 17.30 -7.45
N PRO A 32 -15.98 18.61 -7.80
CA PRO A 32 -14.81 19.48 -7.86
C PRO A 32 -14.05 19.56 -6.53
N TRP A 33 -14.76 19.56 -5.41
CA TRP A 33 -14.12 19.55 -4.10
C TRP A 33 -13.57 18.18 -3.74
N ARG A 34 -14.22 17.09 -4.17
CA ARG A 34 -13.66 15.73 -4.02
C ARG A 34 -12.33 15.59 -4.73
N VAL A 35 -12.18 16.13 -5.95
CA VAL A 35 -10.90 16.13 -6.68
C VAL A 35 -9.79 16.79 -5.85
N LEU A 36 -10.08 17.94 -5.24
CA LEU A 36 -9.11 18.64 -4.38
C LEU A 36 -8.75 17.84 -3.12
N ARG A 37 -9.71 17.13 -2.51
CA ARG A 37 -9.42 16.24 -1.37
C ARG A 37 -8.60 15.03 -1.77
N ILE A 38 -8.92 14.42 -2.92
CA ILE A 38 -8.16 13.29 -3.46
C ILE A 38 -6.71 13.72 -3.72
N GLN A 39 -6.52 14.89 -4.35
CA GLN A 39 -5.19 15.45 -4.55
C GLN A 39 -4.46 15.66 -3.22
N ALA A 40 -5.14 16.19 -2.20
CA ALA A 40 -4.56 16.38 -0.88
C ALA A 40 -4.10 15.05 -0.24
N GLU A 41 -4.88 13.97 -0.34
CA GLU A 41 -4.47 12.65 0.18
C GLU A 41 -3.22 12.10 -0.53
N PHE A 42 -3.08 12.33 -1.84
CA PHE A 42 -1.84 11.98 -2.54
C PHE A 42 -0.66 12.82 -2.08
N VAL A 43 -0.83 14.13 -1.90
CA VAL A 43 0.25 15.02 -1.42
C VAL A 43 0.69 14.62 -0.01
N GLU A 44 -0.26 14.37 0.89
CA GLU A 44 0.02 13.93 2.26
C GLU A 44 0.72 12.57 2.28
N GLY A 45 0.17 11.57 1.58
CA GLY A 45 0.75 10.25 1.49
C GLY A 45 2.15 10.26 0.89
N PHE A 46 2.37 11.03 -0.19
CA PHE A 46 3.68 11.12 -0.81
C PHE A 46 4.71 11.84 0.07
N GLY A 47 4.30 12.92 0.75
CA GLY A 47 5.18 13.66 1.65
C GLY A 47 5.59 12.84 2.87
N ALA A 48 4.63 12.15 3.50
CA ALA A 48 4.88 11.37 4.71
C ALA A 48 5.78 10.15 4.48
N LEU A 49 5.75 9.56 3.28
CA LEU A 49 6.51 8.36 2.94
C LEU A 49 7.77 8.64 2.09
N ALA A 50 8.07 9.92 1.80
CA ALA A 50 9.15 10.32 0.89
C ALA A 50 10.53 9.80 1.30
N GLU A 51 10.80 9.74 2.61
CA GLU A 51 12.10 9.33 3.17
C GLU A 51 12.00 7.99 3.93
N LEU A 52 11.04 7.13 3.57
CA LEU A 52 10.82 5.88 4.30
C LEU A 52 12.02 4.93 4.18
N GLY A 53 12.67 4.89 3.02
CA GLY A 53 13.67 3.88 2.66
C GLY A 53 13.04 2.61 2.09
N PRO A 54 13.80 1.51 1.95
CA PRO A 54 13.27 0.21 1.57
C PRO A 54 12.17 -0.22 2.52
N ALA A 55 11.05 -0.71 1.98
CA ALA A 55 9.92 -1.12 2.78
C ALA A 55 9.19 -2.31 2.15
N VAL A 56 8.43 -3.04 2.96
CA VAL A 56 7.61 -4.18 2.53
C VAL A 56 6.21 -3.98 3.06
N SER A 57 5.21 -4.16 2.20
CA SER A 57 3.81 -4.13 2.62
C SER A 57 3.39 -5.51 3.09
N VAL A 58 2.84 -5.58 4.30
CA VAL A 58 2.39 -6.81 4.94
C VAL A 58 0.89 -6.78 5.12
N PHE A 59 0.21 -7.79 4.57
CA PHE A 59 -1.24 -7.91 4.60
C PHE A 59 -1.68 -9.17 5.35
N GLY A 60 -2.87 -9.09 5.96
CA GLY A 60 -3.48 -10.24 6.63
C GLY A 60 -4.78 -9.85 7.31
N SER A 61 -5.44 -10.86 7.91
CA SER A 61 -6.73 -10.68 8.58
C SER A 61 -6.69 -9.66 9.73
N ALA A 62 -7.62 -8.71 9.70
CA ALA A 62 -7.90 -7.81 10.83
C ALA A 62 -8.59 -8.53 12.02
N ARG A 63 -9.06 -9.76 11.82
CA ARG A 63 -9.89 -10.52 12.79
C ARG A 63 -9.09 -11.55 13.59
N THR A 64 -7.83 -11.76 13.25
CA THR A 64 -7.00 -12.78 13.92
C THR A 64 -6.66 -12.33 15.33
N SER A 65 -6.91 -13.17 16.32
CA SER A 65 -6.57 -12.92 17.73
C SER A 65 -5.06 -12.95 17.97
N SER A 66 -4.59 -12.25 19.01
CA SER A 66 -3.19 -12.29 19.48
C SER A 66 -2.72 -13.70 19.86
N GLU A 67 -3.64 -14.56 20.28
CA GLU A 67 -3.34 -15.94 20.68
C GLU A 67 -3.26 -16.93 19.50
N HIS A 68 -3.61 -16.48 18.30
CA HIS A 68 -3.60 -17.35 17.12
C HIS A 68 -2.17 -17.51 16.58
N PRO A 69 -1.73 -18.71 16.15
CA PRO A 69 -0.37 -18.94 15.63
C PRO A 69 0.05 -17.95 14.53
N ASN A 70 -0.85 -17.63 13.60
CA ASN A 70 -0.58 -16.63 12.55
C ASN A 70 -0.23 -15.22 13.08
N TYR A 71 -0.67 -14.85 14.29
CA TYR A 71 -0.26 -13.58 14.89
C TYR A 71 1.23 -13.61 15.24
N ALA A 72 1.70 -14.71 15.85
CA ALA A 72 3.13 -14.89 16.13
C ALA A 72 3.96 -14.88 14.83
N LEU A 73 3.48 -15.57 13.79
CA LEU A 73 4.13 -15.57 12.47
C LEU A 73 4.19 -14.16 11.85
N ALA A 74 3.10 -13.39 11.90
CA ALA A 74 3.10 -12.00 11.40
C ALA A 74 4.08 -11.11 12.16
N ARG A 75 4.17 -11.27 13.49
CA ARG A 75 5.13 -10.54 14.32
C ARG A 75 6.57 -10.91 13.97
N GLU A 76 6.85 -12.18 13.78
CA GLU A 76 8.17 -12.65 13.34
C GLU A 76 8.55 -12.13 11.96
N VAL A 77 7.63 -12.13 11.00
CA VAL A 77 7.83 -11.47 9.69
C VAL A 77 8.20 -10.00 9.85
N GLY A 78 7.45 -9.26 10.67
CA GLY A 78 7.74 -7.84 10.92
C GLY A 78 9.13 -7.61 11.50
N GLN A 79 9.53 -8.44 12.47
CA GLN A 79 10.84 -8.38 13.11
C GLN A 79 11.97 -8.68 12.12
N LEU A 80 11.85 -9.76 11.34
CA LEU A 80 12.87 -10.16 10.37
C LEU A 80 13.03 -9.14 9.24
N LEU A 81 11.94 -8.51 8.80
CA LEU A 81 11.98 -7.42 7.83
C LEU A 81 12.77 -6.23 8.38
N ALA A 82 12.48 -5.81 9.61
CA ALA A 82 13.17 -4.72 10.28
C ALA A 82 14.66 -5.02 10.47
N GLU A 83 15.01 -6.22 10.95
CA GLU A 83 16.40 -6.67 11.10
C GLU A 83 17.14 -6.74 9.75
N SER A 84 16.41 -6.93 8.65
CA SER A 84 16.93 -6.92 7.28
C SER A 84 16.99 -5.51 6.66
N GLY A 85 16.65 -4.46 7.41
CA GLY A 85 16.72 -3.06 6.97
C GLY A 85 15.50 -2.54 6.21
N TYR A 86 14.36 -3.25 6.25
CA TYR A 86 13.12 -2.83 5.62
C TYR A 86 12.17 -2.21 6.65
N ALA A 87 11.54 -1.10 6.28
CA ALA A 87 10.33 -0.63 6.96
C ALA A 87 9.15 -1.58 6.69
N VAL A 88 8.20 -1.65 7.62
CA VAL A 88 7.00 -2.46 7.46
C VAL A 88 5.79 -1.56 7.28
N ILE A 89 5.10 -1.71 6.15
CA ILE A 89 3.87 -1.00 5.83
C ILE A 89 2.69 -1.94 6.02
N THR A 90 1.67 -1.52 6.76
CA THR A 90 0.43 -2.29 6.91
C THR A 90 -0.78 -1.38 6.75
N GLY A 91 -1.97 -1.98 6.79
CA GLY A 91 -3.21 -1.23 6.89
C GLY A 91 -3.47 -0.54 8.23
N GLY A 92 -2.56 -0.70 9.21
CA GLY A 92 -2.60 -0.06 10.52
C GLY A 92 -3.72 -0.54 11.46
N GLY A 93 -4.57 -1.47 11.03
CA GLY A 93 -5.64 -2.04 11.85
C GLY A 93 -5.16 -3.11 12.84
N PRO A 94 -6.09 -3.79 13.52
CA PRO A 94 -5.79 -4.87 14.45
C PRO A 94 -5.42 -6.18 13.74
N GLY A 95 -5.23 -7.25 14.53
CA GLY A 95 -4.98 -8.60 14.03
C GLY A 95 -3.59 -8.73 13.42
N LEU A 96 -3.49 -9.31 12.23
CA LEU A 96 -2.19 -9.59 11.60
C LEU A 96 -1.45 -8.33 11.16
N MET A 97 -2.16 -7.24 10.89
CA MET A 97 -1.54 -5.94 10.62
C MET A 97 -0.81 -5.43 11.86
N GLU A 98 -1.50 -5.40 13.01
CA GLU A 98 -0.91 -5.04 14.30
C GLU A 98 0.30 -5.92 14.65
N ALA A 99 0.19 -7.23 14.44
CA ALA A 99 1.29 -8.16 14.71
C ALA A 99 2.55 -7.79 13.91
N ALA A 100 2.41 -7.56 12.61
CA ALA A 100 3.53 -7.17 11.75
C ALA A 100 4.12 -5.81 12.15
N ASN A 101 3.25 -4.82 12.47
CA ASN A 101 3.69 -3.52 12.97
C ASN A 101 4.49 -3.65 14.29
N ARG A 102 3.98 -4.45 15.23
CA ARG A 102 4.67 -4.73 16.50
C ARG A 102 6.03 -5.39 16.27
N GLY A 103 6.07 -6.39 15.39
CA GLY A 103 7.30 -7.06 15.01
C GLY A 103 8.35 -6.11 14.45
N ALA A 104 7.94 -5.19 13.58
CA ALA A 104 8.84 -4.18 13.03
C ALA A 104 9.50 -3.32 14.12
N LEU A 105 8.73 -2.90 15.12
CA LEU A 105 9.26 -2.16 16.27
C LEU A 105 10.17 -3.02 17.14
N ASP A 106 9.83 -4.30 17.36
CA ASP A 106 10.67 -5.22 18.13
C ASP A 106 12.05 -5.41 17.46
N GLY A 107 12.08 -5.44 16.12
CA GLY A 107 13.32 -5.48 15.31
C GLY A 107 14.04 -4.13 15.16
N GLY A 108 13.54 -3.05 15.78
CA GLY A 108 14.14 -1.71 15.71
C GLY A 108 13.97 -1.00 14.36
N GLY A 109 13.07 -1.48 13.50
CA GLY A 109 12.74 -0.88 12.20
C GLY A 109 11.59 0.13 12.27
N ARG A 110 11.28 0.75 11.14
CA ARG A 110 10.16 1.70 11.02
C ARG A 110 8.84 0.96 10.77
N SER A 111 7.80 1.33 11.51
CA SER A 111 6.46 0.77 11.37
C SER A 111 5.47 1.80 10.85
N VAL A 112 4.83 1.50 9.71
CA VAL A 112 3.89 2.37 9.02
C VAL A 112 2.49 1.76 9.01
N GLY A 113 1.48 2.58 9.33
CA GLY A 113 0.07 2.23 9.28
C GLY A 113 -0.69 3.16 8.35
N LEU A 114 -1.15 2.62 7.22
CA LEU A 114 -2.00 3.32 6.28
C LEU A 114 -3.45 2.94 6.57
N GLY A 115 -4.13 3.70 7.42
CA GLY A 115 -5.51 3.49 7.80
C GLY A 115 -6.51 3.86 6.69
N ILE A 116 -7.75 3.44 6.85
CA ILE A 116 -8.87 3.81 5.98
C ILE A 116 -10.11 4.11 6.82
N GLU A 117 -10.78 5.21 6.53
CA GLU A 117 -12.04 5.60 7.19
C GLU A 117 -13.12 4.54 6.89
N LEU A 118 -13.67 3.92 7.94
CA LEU A 118 -14.74 2.93 7.83
C LEU A 118 -15.86 3.22 8.85
N PRO A 119 -17.14 2.89 8.54
CA PRO A 119 -18.26 3.17 9.45
C PRO A 119 -18.20 2.47 10.82
N PHE A 120 -17.41 1.41 10.94
CA PHE A 120 -17.32 0.55 12.14
C PHE A 120 -15.89 0.54 12.69
N GLU A 121 -15.23 1.69 12.64
CA GLU A 121 -13.79 1.88 12.86
C GLU A 121 -13.24 1.14 14.08
N GLN A 122 -12.18 0.35 13.88
CA GLN A 122 -11.40 -0.27 14.96
C GLN A 122 -10.16 0.57 15.36
N GLY A 123 -9.99 1.75 14.75
CA GLY A 123 -8.85 2.63 14.98
C GLY A 123 -7.54 2.08 14.41
N LEU A 124 -6.50 2.91 14.45
CA LEU A 124 -5.13 2.47 14.19
C LEU A 124 -4.55 1.80 15.44
N ASN A 125 -3.71 0.78 15.25
CA ASN A 125 -3.01 0.10 16.33
C ASN A 125 -1.90 0.99 16.93
N GLN A 126 -1.41 0.61 18.11
CA GLN A 126 -0.45 1.40 18.89
C GLN A 126 1.02 1.23 18.49
N TYR A 127 1.33 0.37 17.52
CA TYR A 127 2.70 0.01 17.15
C TYR A 127 3.15 0.71 15.87
N LEU A 128 2.81 1.99 15.70
CA LEU A 128 3.06 2.76 14.47
C LEU A 128 3.96 3.97 14.76
N ASP A 129 5.02 4.13 13.97
CA ASP A 129 5.83 5.36 13.93
C ASP A 129 5.21 6.40 13.00
N VAL A 130 4.68 5.94 11.86
CA VAL A 130 4.01 6.75 10.86
C VAL A 130 2.59 6.24 10.68
N ALA A 131 1.62 7.13 10.84
CA ALA A 131 0.20 6.83 10.75
C ALA A 131 -0.47 7.83 9.80
N ILE A 132 -1.11 7.34 8.75
CA ILE A 132 -1.86 8.16 7.79
C ILE A 132 -3.25 7.54 7.63
N ASN A 133 -4.30 8.31 7.85
CA ASN A 133 -5.67 7.86 7.67
C ASN A 133 -6.24 8.39 6.35
N PHE A 134 -6.46 7.48 5.41
CA PHE A 134 -7.06 7.81 4.11
C PHE A 134 -8.58 7.76 4.20
N ARG A 135 -9.26 8.49 3.31
CA ARG A 135 -10.69 8.31 3.04
C ARG A 135 -10.93 7.55 1.74
N TYR A 136 -10.02 7.70 0.77
CA TYR A 136 -10.15 7.09 -0.54
C TYR A 136 -9.29 5.83 -0.65
N PHE A 137 -9.95 4.68 -0.87
CA PHE A 137 -9.28 3.39 -1.01
C PHE A 137 -8.16 3.39 -2.06
N PHE A 138 -8.39 3.99 -3.22
CA PHE A 138 -7.41 3.98 -4.32
C PHE A 138 -6.15 4.81 -4.02
N ALA A 139 -6.28 5.89 -3.23
CA ALA A 139 -5.14 6.69 -2.82
C ALA A 139 -4.26 5.87 -1.87
N ARG A 140 -4.89 5.21 -0.90
CA ARG A 140 -4.24 4.27 0.03
C ARG A 140 -3.54 3.11 -0.70
N LYS A 141 -4.24 2.46 -1.63
CA LYS A 141 -3.73 1.35 -2.46
C LYS A 141 -2.46 1.75 -3.21
N THR A 142 -2.45 2.95 -3.78
CA THR A 142 -1.25 3.49 -4.45
C THR A 142 -0.05 3.53 -3.50
N MET A 143 -0.23 3.90 -2.23
CA MET A 143 0.87 3.98 -1.27
C MET A 143 1.43 2.61 -0.88
N PHE A 144 0.57 1.57 -0.81
CA PHE A 144 1.03 0.21 -0.53
C PHE A 144 1.99 -0.31 -1.59
N VAL A 145 1.75 0.03 -2.86
CA VAL A 145 2.57 -0.44 -3.98
C VAL A 145 3.77 0.47 -4.20
N LYS A 146 3.57 1.80 -4.26
CA LYS A 146 4.61 2.78 -4.62
C LYS A 146 5.84 2.74 -3.70
N TYR A 147 5.62 2.53 -2.41
CA TYR A 147 6.68 2.60 -1.40
C TYR A 147 7.19 1.22 -0.96
N ALA A 148 6.61 0.13 -1.46
CA ALA A 148 7.05 -1.21 -1.14
C ALA A 148 8.00 -1.78 -2.20
N HIS A 149 8.87 -2.69 -1.76
CA HIS A 149 9.75 -3.51 -2.58
C HIS A 149 9.21 -4.93 -2.76
N GLY A 150 8.01 -5.21 -2.25
CA GLY A 150 7.37 -6.51 -2.31
C GLY A 150 6.27 -6.64 -1.28
N PHE A 151 5.47 -7.70 -1.42
CA PHE A 151 4.36 -8.02 -0.52
C PHE A 151 4.62 -9.34 0.23
N ILE A 152 4.31 -9.35 1.52
CA ILE A 152 4.12 -10.58 2.29
C ILE A 152 2.66 -10.65 2.74
N VAL A 153 1.97 -11.70 2.32
CA VAL A 153 0.52 -11.85 2.47
C VAL A 153 0.24 -13.05 3.38
N LEU A 154 -0.18 -12.77 4.60
CA LEU A 154 -0.64 -13.75 5.57
C LEU A 154 -2.13 -14.08 5.38
N PRO A 155 -2.66 -15.16 5.99
CA PRO A 155 -4.06 -15.53 5.87
C PRO A 155 -5.03 -14.39 6.19
N GLY A 156 -5.93 -14.11 5.25
CA GLY A 156 -6.81 -12.95 5.30
C GLY A 156 -8.06 -13.05 4.44
N GLY A 157 -9.02 -12.17 4.69
CA GLY A 157 -10.31 -12.14 3.98
C GLY A 157 -10.28 -11.28 2.72
N PHE A 158 -11.43 -10.69 2.37
CA PHE A 158 -11.58 -9.94 1.12
C PHE A 158 -10.64 -8.74 0.96
N GLY A 159 -10.37 -7.98 2.03
CA GLY A 159 -9.40 -6.89 1.94
C GLY A 159 -7.98 -7.38 1.61
N THR A 160 -7.60 -8.55 2.13
CA THR A 160 -6.29 -9.16 1.82
C THR A 160 -6.25 -9.69 0.39
N LEU A 161 -7.35 -10.30 -0.08
CA LEU A 161 -7.47 -10.78 -1.46
C LEU A 161 -7.48 -9.63 -2.47
N ASP A 162 -8.14 -8.51 -2.15
CA ASP A 162 -8.17 -7.31 -2.97
C ASP A 162 -6.74 -6.79 -3.25
N GLU A 163 -5.92 -6.63 -2.21
CA GLU A 163 -4.54 -6.18 -2.37
C GLU A 163 -3.64 -7.22 -3.06
N LEU A 164 -3.86 -8.51 -2.81
CA LEU A 164 -3.15 -9.59 -3.49
C LEU A 164 -3.42 -9.57 -5.00
N PHE A 165 -4.68 -9.55 -5.41
CA PHE A 165 -5.03 -9.59 -6.83
C PHE A 165 -4.69 -8.28 -7.54
N GLU A 166 -4.73 -7.13 -6.85
CA GLU A 166 -4.23 -5.88 -7.40
C GLU A 166 -2.73 -5.97 -7.72
N ALA A 167 -1.91 -6.44 -6.78
CA ALA A 167 -0.47 -6.60 -7.01
C ALA A 167 -0.18 -7.60 -8.15
N LEU A 168 -0.88 -8.74 -8.17
CA LEU A 168 -0.72 -9.73 -9.25
C LEU A 168 -1.07 -9.13 -10.61
N THR A 169 -2.16 -8.38 -10.71
CA THR A 169 -2.55 -7.72 -11.97
C THR A 169 -1.50 -6.69 -12.39
N LEU A 170 -0.95 -5.92 -11.45
CA LEU A 170 0.10 -4.93 -11.74
C LEU A 170 1.40 -5.58 -12.23
N VAL A 171 1.80 -6.71 -11.66
CA VAL A 171 2.99 -7.47 -12.11
C VAL A 171 2.73 -8.11 -13.48
N GLN A 172 1.60 -8.81 -13.63
CA GLN A 172 1.20 -9.47 -14.88
C GLN A 172 1.18 -8.50 -16.07
N THR A 173 0.72 -7.27 -15.83
CA THR A 173 0.63 -6.23 -16.87
C THR A 173 1.91 -5.39 -17.04
N GLY A 174 2.97 -5.70 -16.30
CA GLY A 174 4.25 -4.98 -16.34
C GLY A 174 4.16 -3.54 -15.83
N LYS A 175 3.13 -3.19 -15.05
CA LYS A 175 2.99 -1.86 -14.43
C LYS A 175 3.91 -1.70 -13.23
N ILE A 176 4.25 -2.79 -12.57
CA ILE A 176 5.37 -2.90 -11.66
C ILE A 176 6.23 -4.09 -12.11
N THR A 177 7.53 -3.88 -12.19
CA THR A 177 8.51 -4.91 -12.57
C THR A 177 9.30 -5.31 -11.34
N GLU A 178 9.63 -6.60 -11.22
CA GLU A 178 10.48 -7.12 -10.12
C GLU A 178 9.90 -6.87 -8.73
N PHE A 179 8.62 -7.22 -8.54
CA PHE A 179 7.90 -7.05 -7.28
C PHE A 179 7.52 -8.42 -6.68
N PRO A 180 8.32 -8.98 -5.75
CA PRO A 180 8.05 -10.29 -5.17
C PRO A 180 6.77 -10.27 -4.33
N ILE A 181 5.90 -11.26 -4.57
CA ILE A 181 4.67 -11.50 -3.81
C ILE A 181 4.80 -12.84 -3.11
N VAL A 182 4.82 -12.83 -1.77
CA VAL A 182 4.97 -14.04 -0.96
C VAL A 182 3.70 -14.30 -0.16
N LEU A 183 3.15 -15.51 -0.31
CA LEU A 183 2.02 -15.99 0.46
C LEU A 183 2.53 -16.85 1.63
N LEU A 184 2.22 -16.45 2.87
CA LEU A 184 2.58 -17.22 4.07
C LEU A 184 1.41 -18.11 4.49
N GLY A 185 1.66 -19.40 4.73
CA GLY A 185 0.67 -20.38 5.16
C GLY A 185 0.11 -21.21 3.99
N SER A 186 0.88 -22.18 3.53
CA SER A 186 0.59 -23.02 2.36
C SER A 186 -0.79 -23.68 2.42
N SER A 187 -1.17 -24.23 3.58
CA SER A 187 -2.47 -24.86 3.79
C SER A 187 -3.65 -23.90 3.64
N TYR A 188 -3.47 -22.60 3.88
CA TYR A 188 -4.54 -21.62 3.71
C TYR A 188 -4.73 -21.25 2.25
N TRP A 189 -3.62 -21.10 1.52
CA TRP A 189 -3.61 -20.63 0.13
C TRP A 189 -3.81 -21.74 -0.90
N SER A 190 -3.60 -23.01 -0.56
CA SER A 190 -3.63 -24.13 -1.51
C SER A 190 -4.92 -24.17 -2.32
N GLY A 191 -6.09 -24.06 -1.68
CA GLY A 191 -7.36 -24.11 -2.40
C GLY A 191 -7.56 -22.98 -3.41
N LEU A 192 -7.04 -21.77 -3.13
CA LEU A 192 -7.11 -20.64 -4.07
C LEU A 192 -6.20 -20.88 -5.28
N LEU A 193 -4.98 -21.37 -5.04
CA LEU A 193 -4.00 -21.63 -6.09
C LEU A 193 -4.36 -22.85 -6.93
N GLU A 194 -4.92 -23.89 -6.32
CA GLU A 194 -5.48 -25.05 -7.03
C GLU A 194 -6.61 -24.61 -7.95
N TRP A 195 -7.54 -23.77 -7.47
CA TRP A 195 -8.61 -23.22 -8.31
C TRP A 195 -8.06 -22.36 -9.46
N ALA A 196 -7.06 -21.51 -9.20
CA ALA A 196 -6.43 -20.71 -10.26
C ALA A 196 -5.78 -21.62 -11.32
N ALA A 197 -5.11 -22.69 -10.88
CA ALA A 197 -4.45 -23.63 -11.77
C ALA A 197 -5.43 -24.53 -12.55
N SER A 198 -6.55 -24.96 -11.94
CA SER A 198 -7.50 -25.87 -12.60
C SER A 198 -8.60 -25.16 -13.36
N GLU A 199 -9.00 -23.96 -12.95
CA GLU A 199 -10.12 -23.25 -13.59
C GLU A 199 -9.65 -22.06 -14.41
N MET A 200 -8.83 -21.17 -13.85
CA MET A 200 -8.45 -19.94 -14.56
C MET A 200 -7.53 -20.21 -15.74
N VAL A 201 -6.57 -21.13 -15.57
CA VAL A 201 -5.67 -21.57 -16.65
C VAL A 201 -6.43 -22.36 -17.71
N ASP A 202 -7.24 -23.35 -17.31
CA ASP A 202 -8.02 -24.16 -18.26
C ASP A 202 -9.03 -23.30 -19.06
N ALA A 203 -9.63 -22.28 -18.43
CA ALA A 203 -10.50 -21.32 -19.09
C ALA A 203 -9.73 -20.28 -19.95
N GLY A 204 -8.40 -20.27 -19.92
CA GLY A 204 -7.56 -19.32 -20.67
C GLY A 204 -7.67 -17.87 -20.17
N THR A 205 -8.04 -17.67 -18.90
CA THR A 205 -8.18 -16.34 -18.29
C THR A 205 -6.86 -15.80 -17.70
N ILE A 206 -5.90 -16.69 -17.46
CA ILE A 206 -4.50 -16.41 -17.15
C ILE A 206 -3.60 -17.41 -17.88
N SER A 207 -2.31 -17.09 -18.02
CA SER A 207 -1.30 -18.03 -18.51
C SER A 207 -0.82 -18.95 -17.38
N PRO A 208 -0.35 -20.19 -17.68
CA PRO A 208 0.28 -21.05 -16.67
C PRO A 208 1.45 -20.37 -15.95
N GLU A 209 2.18 -19.50 -16.64
CA GLU A 209 3.32 -18.77 -16.10
C GLU A 209 2.92 -17.73 -15.05
N ASP A 210 1.69 -17.22 -15.09
CA ASP A 210 1.18 -16.25 -14.10
C ASP A 210 1.10 -16.85 -12.69
N LEU A 211 1.03 -18.18 -12.56
CA LEU A 211 1.09 -18.85 -11.26
C LEU A 211 2.47 -18.72 -10.60
N ASN A 212 3.52 -18.43 -11.37
CA ASN A 212 4.87 -18.19 -10.84
C ASN A 212 5.04 -16.80 -10.25
N LEU A 213 4.04 -15.92 -10.38
CA LEU A 213 4.07 -14.57 -9.80
C LEU A 213 3.99 -14.58 -8.27
N VAL A 214 3.51 -15.69 -7.68
CA VAL A 214 3.47 -15.87 -6.22
C VAL A 214 4.47 -16.94 -5.77
N ARG A 215 5.11 -16.69 -4.64
CA ARG A 215 5.85 -17.70 -3.89
C ARG A 215 5.09 -18.08 -2.64
N VAL A 216 4.95 -19.37 -2.35
CA VAL A 216 4.28 -19.86 -1.14
C VAL A 216 5.31 -20.44 -0.18
N THR A 217 5.20 -20.12 1.11
CA THR A 217 6.03 -20.71 2.16
C THR A 217 5.30 -20.72 3.51
N ASP A 218 5.79 -21.56 4.42
CA ASP A 218 5.35 -21.60 5.82
C ASP A 218 6.38 -21.00 6.79
N SER A 219 7.53 -20.54 6.27
CA SER A 219 8.63 -19.97 7.05
C SER A 219 8.72 -18.44 6.86
N PRO A 220 8.59 -17.64 7.94
CA PRO A 220 8.85 -16.21 7.90
C PRO A 220 10.22 -15.86 7.32
N GLU A 221 11.26 -16.64 7.64
CA GLU A 221 12.62 -16.44 7.14
C GLU A 221 12.71 -16.62 5.63
N GLN A 222 12.09 -17.68 5.10
CA GLN A 222 12.03 -17.89 3.65
C GLN A 222 11.22 -16.79 2.95
N ALA A 223 10.17 -16.27 3.60
CA ALA A 223 9.39 -15.18 3.04
C ALA A 223 10.20 -13.90 2.94
N VAL A 224 10.88 -13.51 4.01
CA VAL A 224 11.75 -12.33 4.03
C VAL A 224 12.95 -12.50 3.08
N ALA A 225 13.60 -13.67 3.08
CA ALA A 225 14.73 -13.94 2.18
C ALA A 225 14.35 -13.82 0.69
N ALA A 226 13.11 -14.20 0.31
CA ALA A 226 12.62 -14.02 -1.06
C ALA A 226 12.53 -12.54 -1.44
N ILE A 227 12.09 -11.66 -0.53
CA ILE A 227 12.08 -10.21 -0.76
C ILE A 227 13.52 -9.68 -0.91
N VAL A 228 14.39 -10.01 0.04
CA VAL A 228 15.79 -9.54 0.05
C VAL A 228 16.52 -9.96 -1.23
N THR A 229 16.34 -11.21 -1.66
CA THR A 229 16.99 -11.74 -2.87
C THR A 229 16.54 -10.98 -4.11
N ALA A 230 15.22 -10.79 -4.28
CA ALA A 230 14.68 -10.07 -5.42
C ALA A 230 15.14 -8.59 -5.46
N ASP A 231 15.20 -7.93 -4.31
CA ASP A 231 15.69 -6.54 -4.21
C ASP A 231 17.20 -6.44 -4.52
N GLN A 232 18.01 -7.40 -4.08
CA GLN A 232 19.43 -7.48 -4.44
C GLN A 232 19.63 -7.73 -5.93
N GLU A 233 18.86 -8.64 -6.54
CA GLU A 233 18.90 -8.92 -7.98
C GLU A 233 18.55 -7.69 -8.80
N ARG A 234 17.52 -6.94 -8.39
CA ARG A 234 17.14 -5.65 -8.99
C ARG A 234 18.27 -4.63 -8.93
N ASN A 235 18.91 -4.48 -7.76
CA ASN A 235 20.02 -3.54 -7.59
C ASN A 235 21.26 -3.93 -8.39
N ASN A 236 21.51 -5.23 -8.57
CA ASN A 236 22.63 -5.74 -9.39
C ASN A 236 22.32 -5.71 -10.90
N GLY A 237 21.04 -5.85 -11.29
CA GLY A 237 20.56 -5.78 -12.67
C GLY A 237 20.46 -4.37 -13.24
N GLY A 238 20.29 -3.37 -12.37
CA GLY A 238 20.20 -1.94 -12.71
C GLY A 238 21.46 -1.31 -13.31
N GLU A 239 22.60 -2.01 -13.35
CA GLU A 239 23.80 -1.57 -14.08
C GLU A 239 23.73 -1.83 -15.61
N ARG A 240 22.64 -2.42 -16.14
CA ARG A 240 22.46 -2.61 -17.59
C ARG A 240 21.47 -1.59 -18.17
N GLU A 241 22.07 -0.57 -18.81
CA GLU A 241 21.53 0.32 -19.85
C GLU A 241 20.07 0.79 -19.70
N GLY A 242 19.88 1.98 -19.13
CA GLY A 242 18.66 2.75 -19.33
C GLY A 242 18.58 3.29 -20.77
N PRO A 243 17.40 3.28 -21.42
CA PRO A 243 17.24 3.90 -22.73
C PRO A 243 17.41 5.43 -22.61
N GLU A 244 18.11 6.03 -23.58
CA GLU A 244 18.19 7.48 -23.75
C GLU A 244 16.77 8.04 -24.02
N ASP A 245 16.15 8.62 -22.99
CA ASP A 245 14.89 9.36 -23.14
C ASP A 245 15.11 10.66 -23.92
N GLY A 246 15.01 10.56 -25.24
CA GLY A 246 14.75 11.69 -26.13
C GLY A 246 13.31 12.16 -25.99
N LEU A 247 13.05 13.03 -25.02
CA LEU A 247 11.77 13.75 -24.90
C LEU A 247 11.59 14.72 -26.08
N VAL A 248 10.58 14.47 -26.92
CA VAL A 248 9.96 15.47 -27.79
C VAL A 248 8.53 15.67 -27.29
N TRP A 249 8.22 16.94 -27.00
CA TRP A 249 6.97 17.44 -26.41
C TRP A 249 5.69 17.05 -27.14
#